data_AF-A0A3M7T5S5-F1
#
_entry.id   AF-A0A3M7T5S5-F1
#
_cell.length_a   1.000
_cell.length_b   1.000
_cell.length_c   1.000
_cell.angle_alpha   90.00
_cell.angle_beta   90.00
_cell.angle_gamma   90.00
#
_symmetry.space_group_name_H-M   'P 1'
#
loop_
_entity.id
_entity.type
_entity.pdbx_description
1 polymer ?
#
loop_
_entity_poly.entity_id
_entity_poly.type
_entity_poly.pdbx_seq_one_letter_code
_entity_poly.pdbx_strand_id
1 'polypeptide(L)'
;MNPRLETEQSESEPDEEDVEVYYSSDSESEDFTIISVDQCSQSQQENTVFWYSKTKFTDPEVTEAYMNNEGVWKFNHDQLLKTCEKAMYRCSVTCKCPAKAYLKYISWDDSVSLFVNGEKHYHSFKRKKGIGFHIISKLIEY
;
A
#
# COMPACT_ATOMS: atom_id res chain seq x y z
N MET A 1 33.41 0.27 32.29
CA MET A 1 34.12 1.03 31.23
C MET A 1 34.51 0.03 30.17
N ASN A 2 33.84 0.03 29.02
CA ASN A 2 34.15 -0.85 27.89
C ASN A 2 34.38 0.02 26.65
N PRO A 3 35.34 -0.35 25.77
CA PRO A 3 35.86 0.51 24.72
C PRO A 3 34.92 0.63 23.52
N ARG A 4 34.93 1.83 22.95
CA ARG A 4 34.28 2.30 21.72
C ARG A 4 35.00 1.68 20.51
N LEU A 5 34.27 0.92 19.70
CA LEU A 5 34.71 0.46 18.38
C LEU A 5 34.16 1.45 17.35
N GLU A 6 35.04 2.27 16.81
CA GLU A 6 34.80 3.07 15.61
C GLU A 6 34.98 2.12 14.41
N THR A 7 33.98 2.06 13.53
CA THR A 7 34.09 1.33 12.26
C THR A 7 34.03 2.35 11.15
N GLU A 8 35.16 2.43 10.46
CA GLU A 8 35.46 3.35 9.36
C GLU A 8 34.69 2.99 8.09
N GLN A 9 34.56 4.02 7.26
CA GLN A 9 33.84 4.10 6.00
C GLN A 9 34.39 3.16 4.92
N SER A 10 33.52 2.77 3.99
CA SER A 10 33.91 2.53 2.60
C SER A 10 32.69 2.75 1.72
N GLU A 11 32.59 3.96 1.19
CA GLU A 11 31.72 4.32 0.07
C GLU A 11 32.48 3.96 -1.20
N SER A 12 31.93 3.05 -1.99
CA SER A 12 32.43 2.70 -3.31
C SER A 12 31.39 3.13 -4.35
N GLU A 13 31.71 4.21 -5.06
CA GLU A 13 30.94 4.76 -6.17
C GLU A 13 31.06 3.85 -7.40
N PRO A 14 29.95 3.45 -8.05
CA PRO A 14 30.01 2.73 -9.32
C PRO A 14 30.13 3.68 -10.52
N ASP A 15 31.12 3.33 -11.36
CA ASP A 15 31.47 3.84 -12.69
C ASP A 15 30.25 3.98 -13.63
N GLU A 16 30.11 5.15 -14.27
CA GLU A 16 29.09 5.40 -15.30
C GLU A 16 29.61 4.97 -16.67
N GLU A 17 29.23 3.77 -17.13
CA GLU A 17 29.49 3.33 -18.51
C GLU A 17 28.46 3.94 -19.48
N ASP A 18 28.98 4.75 -20.40
CA ASP A 18 28.30 5.35 -21.57
C ASP A 18 27.81 4.24 -22.53
N VAL A 19 26.51 3.95 -22.48
CA VAL A 19 25.87 3.03 -23.44
C VAL A 19 25.36 3.84 -24.63
N GLU A 20 26.12 3.82 -25.73
CA GLU A 20 25.65 4.29 -27.04
C GLU A 20 24.57 3.35 -27.58
N VAL A 21 23.31 3.78 -27.49
CA VAL A 21 22.18 3.11 -28.15
C VAL A 21 22.07 3.58 -29.60
N TYR A 22 22.42 2.66 -30.50
CA TYR A 22 22.33 2.78 -31.95
C TYR A 22 20.87 2.96 -32.40
N TYR A 23 20.53 4.17 -32.86
CA TYR A 23 19.23 4.47 -33.46
C TYR A 23 19.19 3.87 -34.87
N SER A 24 18.34 2.88 -35.09
CA SER A 24 17.95 2.42 -36.43
C SER A 24 16.49 2.78 -36.67
N SER A 25 16.29 3.90 -37.35
CA SER A 25 15.05 4.24 -38.04
C SER A 25 14.91 3.39 -39.29
N ASP A 26 13.72 2.84 -39.51
CA ASP A 26 13.02 2.66 -40.80
C ASP A 26 12.15 1.41 -40.74
N SER A 27 10.85 1.58 -40.44
CA SER A 27 9.84 0.60 -40.84
C SER A 27 8.49 1.31 -40.97
N GLU A 28 8.31 1.86 -42.17
CA GLU A 28 7.19 1.56 -43.07
C GLU A 28 5.76 1.64 -42.49
N SER A 29 5.02 2.60 -43.04
CA SER A 29 3.62 2.92 -42.77
C SER A 29 2.68 1.74 -43.03
N GLU A 30 2.13 1.17 -41.96
CA GLU A 30 0.98 0.28 -42.05
C GLU A 30 -0.32 1.07 -41.91
N ASP A 31 -1.26 0.75 -42.80
CA ASP A 31 -2.60 1.30 -42.97
C ASP A 31 -3.43 1.13 -41.68
N PHE A 32 -3.49 2.17 -40.85
CA PHE A 32 -4.37 2.18 -39.69
C PHE A 32 -5.80 2.39 -40.18
N THR A 33 -6.52 1.28 -40.38
CA THR A 33 -7.98 1.29 -40.33
C THR A 33 -8.37 1.96 -39.02
N ILE A 34 -9.03 3.12 -39.10
CA ILE A 34 -9.59 3.81 -37.94
C ILE A 34 -10.68 2.88 -37.39
N ILE A 35 -10.29 2.02 -36.47
CA ILE A 35 -11.21 1.24 -35.64
C ILE A 35 -11.97 2.29 -34.86
N SER A 36 -13.25 2.41 -35.20
CA SER A 36 -14.23 3.23 -34.50
C SER A 36 -14.09 2.95 -33.01
N VAL A 37 -13.46 3.87 -32.28
CA VAL A 37 -13.52 3.89 -30.82
C VAL A 37 -14.98 4.19 -30.51
N ASP A 38 -15.72 3.12 -30.26
CA ASP A 38 -16.98 3.16 -29.55
C ASP A 38 -16.70 3.99 -28.28
N GLN A 39 -17.08 5.27 -28.33
CA GLN A 39 -17.04 6.16 -27.19
C GLN A 39 -18.08 5.62 -26.23
N CYS A 40 -17.69 4.60 -25.48
CA CYS A 40 -18.34 4.21 -24.26
C CYS A 40 -18.07 5.34 -23.26
N SER A 41 -18.77 6.45 -23.47
CA SER A 41 -18.98 7.54 -22.52
C SER A 41 -19.88 7.02 -21.40
N GLN A 42 -19.45 5.93 -20.76
CA GLN A 42 -19.86 5.66 -19.41
C GLN A 42 -19.09 6.66 -18.56
N SER A 43 -19.72 7.82 -18.37
CA SER A 43 -19.62 8.56 -17.14
C SER A 43 -19.77 7.53 -16.01
N GLN A 44 -18.65 6.96 -15.56
CA GLN A 44 -18.61 6.18 -14.34
C GLN A 44 -18.95 7.20 -13.28
N GLN A 45 -20.22 7.18 -12.87
CA GLN A 45 -20.69 7.88 -11.70
C GLN A 45 -19.68 7.53 -10.60
N GLU A 46 -18.85 8.50 -10.22
CA GLU A 46 -17.82 8.28 -9.20
C GLU A 46 -18.55 7.85 -7.95
N ASN A 47 -18.60 6.55 -7.69
CA ASN A 47 -19.18 6.02 -6.48
C ASN A 47 -18.29 6.53 -5.35
N THR A 48 -18.76 7.59 -4.69
CA THR A 48 -18.08 8.17 -3.53
C THR A 48 -17.93 7.07 -2.49
N VAL A 49 -16.70 6.55 -2.38
CA VAL A 49 -16.39 5.53 -1.39
C VAL A 49 -16.41 6.21 -0.03
N PHE A 50 -17.40 5.87 0.79
CA PHE A 50 -17.47 6.37 2.16
C PHE A 50 -16.41 5.66 3.02
N TRP A 51 -15.62 6.45 3.73
CA TRP A 51 -14.58 5.95 4.63
C TRP A 51 -14.95 6.30 6.06
N TYR A 52 -14.76 5.36 6.98
CA TYR A 52 -14.94 5.60 8.41
C TYR A 52 -13.72 5.14 9.20
N SER A 53 -13.45 5.84 10.30
CA SER A 53 -12.43 5.47 11.26
C SER A 53 -12.90 4.24 12.04
N LYS A 54 -12.12 3.16 12.00
CA LYS A 54 -12.41 1.92 12.72
C LYS A 54 -11.70 1.89 14.07
N THR A 55 -10.44 2.30 14.13
CA THR A 55 -9.60 2.21 15.33
C THR A 55 -8.46 3.22 15.25
N LYS A 56 -8.03 3.72 16.41
CA LYS A 56 -6.85 4.58 16.56
C LYS A 56 -5.79 3.84 17.37
N PHE A 57 -4.54 3.98 16.96
CA PHE A 57 -3.37 3.38 17.56
C PHE A 57 -2.39 4.49 17.94
N THR A 58 -1.65 4.31 19.02
CA THR A 58 -0.58 5.22 19.47
C THR A 58 0.79 4.84 18.93
N ASP A 59 0.87 3.77 18.13
CA ASP A 59 2.13 3.15 17.74
C ASP A 59 1.95 2.51 16.35
N PRO A 60 2.73 2.96 15.34
CA PRO A 60 2.76 2.36 14.02
C PRO A 60 3.02 0.85 14.02
N GLU A 61 3.92 0.37 14.89
CA GLU A 61 4.30 -1.05 14.95
C GLU A 61 3.12 -1.92 15.42
N VAL A 62 2.37 -1.44 16.41
CA VAL A 62 1.13 -2.08 16.90
C VAL A 62 0.09 -2.15 15.78
N THR A 63 0.02 -1.11 14.96
CA THR A 63 -0.94 -1.03 13.85
C THR A 63 -0.62 -2.06 12.77
N GLU A 64 0.64 -2.18 12.38
CA GLU A 64 1.07 -3.17 11.40
C GLU A 64 0.85 -4.60 11.92
N ALA A 65 1.20 -4.86 13.18
CA ALA A 65 0.95 -6.14 13.83
C ALA A 65 -0.56 -6.49 13.87
N TYR A 66 -1.42 -5.50 14.14
CA TYR A 66 -2.87 -5.66 14.09
C TYR A 66 -3.35 -6.04 12.68
N MET A 67 -2.91 -5.30 11.65
CA MET A 67 -3.28 -5.55 10.26
C MET A 67 -2.84 -6.94 9.78
N ASN A 68 -1.61 -7.34 10.14
CA ASN A 68 -1.07 -8.66 9.84
C ASN A 68 -1.82 -9.78 10.57
N ASN A 69 -2.24 -9.54 11.82
CA ASN A 69 -2.99 -10.52 12.61
C ASN A 69 -4.45 -10.70 12.12
N GLU A 70 -5.11 -9.64 11.64
CA GLU A 70 -6.40 -9.81 10.96
C GLU A 70 -6.25 -10.74 9.74
N GLY A 71 -5.08 -10.72 9.09
CA GLY A 71 -4.67 -11.64 8.03
C GLY A 71 -5.44 -11.48 6.70
N VAL A 72 -6.44 -10.60 6.68
CA VAL A 72 -7.24 -10.27 5.49
C VAL A 72 -6.67 -9.10 4.70
N TRP A 73 -5.74 -8.34 5.28
CA TRP A 73 -5.16 -7.16 4.65
C TRP A 73 -3.75 -7.47 4.15
N LYS A 74 -3.43 -6.95 2.96
CA LYS A 74 -2.10 -6.94 2.39
C LYS A 74 -1.76 -5.49 2.06
N PHE A 75 -0.57 -5.07 2.47
CA PHE A 75 -0.05 -3.76 2.14
C PHE A 75 0.06 -3.58 0.63
N ASN A 76 -0.35 -2.42 0.12
CA ASN A 76 -0.33 -2.12 -1.31
C ASN A 76 0.72 -1.05 -1.61
N HIS A 77 1.93 -1.48 -1.97
CA HIS A 77 3.05 -0.59 -2.30
C HIS A 77 2.73 0.35 -3.47
N ASP A 78 1.91 -0.10 -4.42
CA ASP A 78 1.54 0.69 -5.62
C ASP A 78 0.71 1.94 -5.29
N GLN A 79 0.20 2.06 -4.06
CA GLN A 79 -0.65 3.16 -3.62
C GLN A 79 -0.14 3.81 -2.33
N LEU A 80 1.18 3.94 -2.19
CA LEU A 80 1.73 4.93 -1.27
C LEU A 80 1.38 6.32 -1.80
N LEU A 81 0.55 7.07 -1.06
CA LEU A 81 0.20 8.42 -1.48
C LEU A 81 1.37 9.37 -1.24
N LYS A 82 1.56 10.33 -2.16
CA LYS A 82 2.71 11.26 -2.24
C LYS A 82 3.03 12.03 -0.95
N THR A 83 2.11 12.09 0.02
CA THR A 83 2.36 12.74 1.30
C THR A 83 3.00 11.83 2.35
N CYS A 84 3.26 10.54 2.08
CA CYS A 84 3.78 9.55 3.06
C CYS A 84 2.91 9.36 4.32
N GLU A 85 1.81 10.10 4.45
CA GLU A 85 0.88 10.06 5.58
C GLU A 85 -0.17 8.95 5.46
N LYS A 86 -0.26 8.29 4.31
CA LYS A 86 -1.29 7.27 4.07
C LYS A 86 -0.71 5.99 3.48
N ALA A 87 -0.99 4.89 4.16
CA ALA A 87 -0.63 3.54 3.78
C ALA A 87 -1.89 2.78 3.37
N MET A 88 -2.02 2.45 2.07
CA MET A 88 -3.18 1.74 1.54
C MET A 88 -3.03 0.22 1.70
N TYR A 89 -4.13 -0.43 2.07
CA TYR A 89 -4.23 -1.87 2.21
C TYR A 89 -5.38 -2.40 1.34
N ARG A 90 -5.13 -3.55 0.70
CA ARG A 90 -6.12 -4.29 -0.09
C ARG A 90 -6.35 -5.65 0.54
N CYS A 91 -7.40 -6.34 0.12
CA CYS A 91 -7.60 -7.70 0.57
C CYS A 91 -6.45 -8.62 0.12
N SER A 92 -5.95 -9.45 1.04
CA SER A 92 -4.89 -10.43 0.81
C SER A 92 -5.35 -11.65 -0.01
N VAL A 93 -6.65 -11.93 -0.04
CA VAL A 93 -7.22 -13.14 -0.68
C VAL A 93 -7.44 -12.95 -2.17
N THR A 94 -7.98 -11.79 -2.58
CA THR A 94 -8.30 -11.52 -3.98
C THR A 94 -8.27 -10.02 -4.28
N CYS A 95 -7.74 -9.66 -5.45
CA CYS A 95 -7.72 -8.28 -5.96
C CYS A 95 -9.11 -7.74 -6.33
N LYS A 96 -10.10 -8.63 -6.51
CA LYS A 96 -11.50 -8.26 -6.81
C LYS A 96 -12.32 -7.93 -5.56
N CYS A 97 -11.74 -8.03 -4.37
CA CYS A 97 -12.46 -7.73 -3.14
C CYS A 97 -12.76 -6.22 -3.05
N PRO A 98 -14.02 -5.80 -2.84
CA PRO A 98 -14.36 -4.38 -2.73
C PRO A 98 -13.93 -3.77 -1.39
N ALA A 99 -13.65 -4.59 -0.38
CA ALA A 99 -13.15 -4.15 0.91
C ALA A 99 -11.75 -3.52 0.77
N LYS A 100 -11.62 -2.29 1.27
CA LYS A 100 -10.38 -1.50 1.27
C LYS A 100 -10.15 -0.92 2.66
N ALA A 101 -8.88 -0.78 3.01
CA ALA A 101 -8.45 -0.14 4.23
C ALA A 101 -7.29 0.82 3.95
N TYR A 102 -7.12 1.83 4.79
CA TYR A 102 -5.89 2.60 4.83
C TYR A 102 -5.56 3.05 6.24
N LEU A 103 -4.27 3.20 6.49
CA LEU A 103 -3.76 3.83 7.70
C LEU A 103 -3.44 5.28 7.39
N LYS A 104 -3.86 6.19 8.27
CA LYS A 104 -3.46 7.59 8.26
C LYS A 104 -2.53 7.86 9.44
N TYR A 105 -1.29 8.23 9.14
CA TYR A 105 -0.33 8.70 10.13
C TYR A 105 -0.64 10.16 10.45
N ILE A 106 -0.76 10.46 11.73
CA ILE A 106 -1.11 11.77 12.24
C ILE A 106 0.12 12.30 12.99
N SER A 107 0.86 13.18 12.33
CA SER A 107 2.17 13.65 12.81
C SER A 107 2.11 14.47 14.10
N TRP A 108 0.99 15.15 14.37
CA TRP A 108 0.88 16.06 15.52
C TRP A 108 0.65 15.35 16.86
N ASP A 109 0.13 14.12 16.87
CA ASP A 109 -0.09 13.31 18.08
C ASP A 109 0.61 11.95 18.04
N ASP A 110 1.51 11.75 17.07
CA ASP A 110 2.22 10.49 16.83
C ASP A 110 1.30 9.27 16.83
N SER A 111 0.12 9.42 16.21
CA SER A 111 -0.90 8.38 16.20
C SER A 111 -1.19 7.88 14.79
N VAL A 112 -1.79 6.69 14.73
CA VAL A 112 -2.20 6.06 13.47
C VAL A 112 -3.68 5.74 13.55
N SER A 113 -4.44 6.20 12.56
CA SER A 113 -5.87 5.90 12.46
C SER A 113 -6.14 4.96 11.29
N LEU A 114 -6.80 3.84 11.58
CA LEU A 114 -7.26 2.88 10.58
C LEU A 114 -8.63 3.31 10.05
N PHE A 115 -8.71 3.48 8.74
CA PHE A 115 -9.95 3.72 8.02
C PHE A 115 -10.30 2.53 7.15
N VAL A 116 -11.59 2.22 7.05
CA VAL A 116 -12.11 1.19 6.15
C VAL A 116 -13.33 1.73 5.40
N ASN A 117 -13.67 1.10 4.27
CA ASN A 117 -14.72 1.57 3.39
C ASN A 117 -16.11 0.92 3.59
N GLY A 118 -16.29 0.11 4.64
CA GLY A 118 -17.59 -0.52 4.95
C GLY A 118 -18.00 -1.70 4.10
N GLU A 119 -17.32 -1.90 2.98
CA GLU A 119 -17.57 -3.03 2.09
C GLU A 119 -17.22 -4.35 2.77
N LYS A 120 -18.05 -5.36 2.55
CA LYS A 120 -17.84 -6.71 3.09
C LYS A 120 -16.84 -7.49 2.22
N HIS A 121 -16.14 -8.43 2.85
CA HIS A 121 -15.35 -9.43 2.11
C HIS A 121 -16.29 -10.51 1.55
N TYR A 122 -16.45 -10.57 0.22
CA TYR A 122 -17.29 -11.57 -0.47
C TYR A 122 -16.53 -12.86 -0.83
N HIS A 123 -15.64 -13.31 0.06
CA HIS A 123 -14.88 -14.56 -0.12
C HIS A 123 -14.67 -15.24 1.23
N SER A 124 -14.52 -16.56 1.21
CA SER A 124 -14.20 -17.30 2.42
C SER A 124 -12.77 -16.97 2.85
N PHE A 125 -12.61 -16.53 4.10
CA PHE A 125 -11.31 -16.31 4.70
C PHE A 125 -11.04 -17.38 5.74
N LYS A 126 -10.00 -18.19 5.51
CA LYS A 126 -9.50 -19.12 6.52
C LYS A 126 -8.42 -18.38 7.31
N ARG A 127 -8.77 -17.90 8.51
CA ARG A 127 -7.79 -17.36 9.47
C ARG A 127 -6.67 -18.39 9.66
N LYS A 128 -5.43 -18.02 9.36
CA LYS A 128 -4.27 -18.81 9.75
C LYS A 128 -4.21 -18.78 11.28
N LYS A 129 -4.47 -19.92 11.93
CA LYS A 129 -4.28 -20.07 13.38
C LYS A 129 -2.78 -19.95 13.67
N GLY A 130 -2.32 -18.78 14.12
CA GLY A 130 -0.95 -18.63 14.58
C GLY A 130 -0.47 -17.20 14.54
N ILE A 131 -0.67 -16.48 15.64
CA ILE A 131 0.32 -15.73 16.43
C ILE A 131 -0.42 -15.31 17.72
N GLY A 132 0.23 -15.53 18.87
CA GLY A 132 -0.37 -15.41 20.20
C GLY A 132 -0.74 -13.97 20.59
N PHE A 133 -1.87 -13.87 21.30
CA PHE A 133 -2.49 -12.67 21.88
C PHE A 133 -1.60 -11.98 22.93
N HIS A 134 -0.54 -11.28 22.54
CA HIS A 134 0.22 -10.42 23.48
C HIS A 134 0.31 -8.94 23.09
N ILE A 135 -0.31 -8.51 21.99
CA ILE A 135 -0.20 -7.12 21.49
C ILE A 135 -1.42 -6.24 21.84
N ILE A 136 -2.52 -6.84 22.35
CA ILE A 136 -3.78 -6.11 22.64
C ILE A 136 -3.81 -5.55 24.07
N SER A 137 -2.79 -4.78 24.45
CA SER A 137 -2.82 -4.00 25.71
C SER A 137 -2.61 -2.49 25.47
N LYS A 138 -2.47 -2.06 24.21
CA LYS A 138 -2.24 -0.66 23.82
C LYS A 138 -3.34 -0.07 22.93
N LEU A 139 -4.50 -0.71 22.82
CA LEU A 139 -5.62 -0.15 22.06
C LEU A 139 -6.31 0.93 22.90
N ILE A 140 -6.41 2.14 22.35
CA ILE A 140 -7.28 3.19 22.88
C ILE A 140 -8.64 2.97 22.23
N GLU A 141 -9.58 2.39 22.96
CA GLU A 141 -10.99 2.35 22.58
C GLU A 141 -11.60 3.75 22.83
N TYR A 142 -12.39 4.23 21.88
CA TYR A 142 -13.18 5.47 21.99
C TYR A 142 -14.59 5.15 22.46
#